data_AF-A0A434TMD6-F1
#
_entry.id   AF-A0A434TMD6-F1
#
_cell.length_a   1.000
_cell.length_b   1.000
_cell.length_c   1.000
_cell.angle_alpha   90.00
_cell.angle_beta   90.00
_cell.angle_gamma   90.00
#
_symmetry.space_group_name_H-M   'P 1'
#
loop_
_entity.id
_entity.type
_entity.pdbx_description
1 polymer ?
#
loop_
_entity_poly.entity_id
_entity_poly.type
_entity_poly.pdbx_seq_one_letter_code
_entity_poly.pdbx_strand_id
1 'polypeptide(L)'
;MPSFDTLFNAFVTILVTIDPPGLAPLFLAVTRGMNRDERQQVSVRASVIGFLVMALFAVAGASILSVFGITLPAFRVAGGFLLFFIAFEMVFERRQDRKEKIGDVAITKDMIHNIAAFPLAIPLIAGPGAISATVLLSGHFEGFAAQAALVGIIAICLVLTFLVFVLAERIDRILGQTGRSILTRLLGVILAALAVQFVADGVRALMAA
;
A
#
# COMPACT_ATOMS: atom_id res chain seq x y z
N MET A 1 4.30 25.67 -15.53
CA MET A 1 4.18 24.21 -15.67
C MET A 1 5.50 23.60 -15.22
N PRO A 2 5.49 22.52 -14.43
CA PRO A 2 6.72 21.87 -13.96
C PRO A 2 7.58 21.41 -15.14
N SER A 3 8.91 21.42 -14.98
CA SER A 3 9.84 20.94 -16.01
C SER A 3 9.73 19.42 -16.17
N PHE A 4 10.20 18.91 -17.31
CA PHE A 4 10.22 17.46 -17.56
C PHE A 4 11.01 16.70 -16.47
N ASP A 5 12.15 17.25 -16.04
CA ASP A 5 12.97 16.63 -15.00
C ASP A 5 12.23 16.53 -13.66
N THR A 6 11.48 17.58 -13.28
CA THR A 6 10.65 17.55 -12.06
C THR A 6 9.54 16.50 -12.16
N LEU A 7 8.87 16.41 -13.31
CA LEU A 7 7.83 15.41 -13.55
C LEU A 7 8.39 13.98 -13.52
N PHE A 8 9.52 13.75 -14.17
CA PHE A 8 10.18 12.45 -14.22
C PHE A 8 10.69 12.03 -12.84
N ASN A 9 11.33 12.93 -12.08
CA ASN A 9 11.79 12.64 -10.73
C ASN A 9 10.64 12.33 -9.77
N ALA A 10 9.53 13.06 -9.86
CA ALA A 10 8.32 12.79 -9.08
C ALA A 10 7.72 11.42 -9.44
N PHE A 11 7.64 11.10 -10.73
CA PHE A 11 7.19 9.78 -11.20
C PHE A 11 8.06 8.65 -10.67
N VAL A 12 9.38 8.75 -10.81
CA VAL A 12 10.31 7.72 -10.32
C VAL A 12 10.20 7.58 -8.80
N THR A 13 10.14 8.70 -8.08
CA THR A 13 10.03 8.70 -6.62
C THR A 13 8.75 8.00 -6.16
N ILE A 14 7.59 8.35 -6.72
CA ILE A 14 6.31 7.73 -6.35
C ILE A 14 6.29 6.25 -6.77
N LEU A 15 6.75 5.91 -7.97
CA LEU A 15 6.79 4.54 -8.46
C LEU A 15 7.65 3.64 -7.57
N VAL A 16 8.87 4.08 -7.25
CA VAL A 16 9.80 3.33 -6.39
C VAL A 16 9.26 3.23 -4.97
N THR A 17 8.61 4.27 -4.46
CA THR A 17 8.11 4.27 -3.09
C THR A 17 6.85 3.40 -2.93
N ILE A 18 5.99 3.32 -3.95
CA ILE A 18 4.84 2.39 -3.95
C ILE A 18 5.32 0.94 -4.14
N ASP A 19 6.39 0.74 -4.91
CA ASP A 19 6.94 -0.57 -5.26
C ASP A 19 5.89 -1.57 -5.79
N PRO A 20 5.28 -1.30 -6.96
CA PRO A 20 4.31 -2.21 -7.57
C PRO A 20 4.77 -3.68 -7.62
N PRO A 21 6.01 -3.99 -8.06
CA PRO A 21 6.52 -5.36 -8.06
C PRO A 21 6.59 -5.98 -6.66
N GLY A 22 7.02 -5.23 -5.64
CA GLY A 22 7.02 -5.70 -4.24
C GLY A 22 5.62 -5.92 -3.66
N LEU A 23 4.61 -5.18 -4.15
CA LEU A 23 3.22 -5.37 -3.75
C LEU A 23 2.56 -6.61 -4.36
N ALA A 24 3.01 -7.11 -5.52
CA ALA A 24 2.46 -8.34 -6.14
C ALA A 24 2.42 -9.55 -5.19
N PRO A 25 3.53 -9.96 -4.56
CA PRO A 25 3.51 -11.13 -3.69
C PRO A 25 2.67 -10.88 -2.42
N LEU A 26 2.63 -9.66 -1.90
CA LEU A 26 1.75 -9.27 -0.77
C LEU A 26 0.27 -9.37 -1.14
N PHE A 27 -0.09 -8.91 -2.34
CA PHE A 27 -1.43 -9.06 -2.90
C PHE A 27 -1.85 -10.53 -3.00
N LEU A 28 -0.96 -11.41 -3.47
CA LEU A 28 -1.25 -12.85 -3.52
C LEU A 28 -1.45 -13.47 -2.14
N ALA A 29 -0.66 -13.04 -1.14
CA ALA A 29 -0.78 -13.53 0.23
C ALA A 29 -2.13 -13.14 0.87
N VAL A 30 -2.57 -11.89 0.70
CA VAL A 30 -3.83 -11.39 1.32
C VAL A 30 -5.08 -11.81 0.56
N THR A 31 -4.96 -12.17 -0.72
CA THR A 31 -6.06 -12.69 -1.56
C THR A 31 -6.04 -14.23 -1.70
N ARG A 32 -5.35 -14.92 -0.79
CA ARG A 32 -5.33 -16.39 -0.75
C ARG A 32 -6.74 -16.95 -0.53
N GLY A 33 -7.12 -17.93 -1.35
CA GLY A 33 -8.43 -18.60 -1.27
C GLY A 33 -9.56 -17.89 -2.02
N MET A 34 -9.31 -16.72 -2.62
CA MET A 34 -10.25 -16.05 -3.51
C MET A 34 -10.21 -16.61 -4.93
N ASN A 35 -11.35 -16.58 -5.60
CA ASN A 35 -11.44 -16.86 -7.03
C ASN A 35 -10.94 -15.66 -7.87
N ARG A 36 -10.92 -15.83 -9.19
CA ARG A 36 -10.40 -14.85 -10.14
C ARG A 36 -11.18 -13.52 -10.10
N ASP A 37 -12.50 -13.61 -10.10
CA ASP A 37 -13.37 -12.43 -10.16
C ASP A 37 -13.30 -11.62 -8.85
N GLU A 38 -13.20 -12.31 -7.71
CA GLU A 38 -12.99 -11.69 -6.40
C GLU A 38 -11.64 -10.97 -6.35
N ARG A 39 -10.57 -11.60 -6.82
CA ARG A 39 -9.23 -10.97 -6.88
C ARG A 39 -9.21 -9.75 -7.78
N GLN A 40 -9.89 -9.80 -8.93
CA GLN A 40 -10.03 -8.65 -9.81
C GLN A 40 -10.80 -7.51 -9.13
N GLN A 41 -11.86 -7.81 -8.39
CA GLN A 41 -12.57 -6.80 -7.61
C GLN A 41 -11.69 -6.19 -6.52
N VAL A 42 -10.89 -7.00 -5.82
CA VAL A 42 -9.92 -6.51 -4.83
C VAL A 42 -8.89 -5.61 -5.49
N SER A 43 -8.29 -6.00 -6.61
CA SER A 43 -7.24 -5.21 -7.27
C SER A 43 -7.76 -3.86 -7.76
N VAL A 44 -8.92 -3.82 -8.42
CA VAL A 44 -9.56 -2.57 -8.86
C VAL A 44 -9.86 -1.68 -7.65
N ARG A 45 -10.51 -2.20 -6.61
CA ARG A 45 -10.89 -1.42 -5.44
C ARG A 45 -9.68 -0.92 -4.67
N ALA A 46 -8.66 -1.75 -4.47
CA ALA A 46 -7.43 -1.37 -3.79
C ALA A 46 -6.72 -0.23 -4.54
N SER A 47 -6.62 -0.33 -5.87
CA SER A 47 -6.02 0.71 -6.70
C SER A 47 -6.83 2.01 -6.69
N VAL A 48 -8.16 1.94 -6.71
CA VAL A 48 -9.04 3.13 -6.63
C VAL A 48 -8.93 3.79 -5.26
N ILE A 49 -9.05 3.03 -4.16
CA ILE A 49 -8.93 3.58 -2.81
C ILE A 49 -7.52 4.15 -2.60
N GLY A 50 -6.48 3.43 -3.02
CA GLY A 50 -5.10 3.90 -2.94
C GLY A 50 -4.87 5.19 -3.72
N PHE A 51 -5.42 5.29 -4.93
CA PHE A 51 -5.41 6.53 -5.72
C PHE A 51 -6.10 7.68 -4.98
N LEU A 52 -7.32 7.47 -4.47
CA LEU A 52 -8.07 8.52 -3.77
C LEU A 52 -7.32 9.01 -2.52
N VAL A 53 -6.74 8.11 -1.74
CA VAL A 53 -5.95 8.46 -0.55
C VAL A 53 -4.69 9.23 -0.96
N MET A 54 -3.93 8.73 -1.92
CA MET A 54 -2.70 9.39 -2.38
C MET A 54 -3.00 10.76 -3.00
N ALA A 55 -4.06 10.88 -3.80
CA ALA A 55 -4.50 12.16 -4.37
C ALA A 55 -4.94 13.14 -3.28
N LEU A 56 -5.65 12.67 -2.25
CA LEU A 56 -6.02 13.49 -1.09
C LEU A 56 -4.77 14.03 -0.38
N PHE A 57 -3.76 13.19 -0.13
CA PHE A 57 -2.51 13.62 0.49
C PHE A 57 -1.65 14.50 -0.44
N ALA A 58 -1.74 14.34 -1.75
CA ALA A 58 -1.07 15.20 -2.72
C ALA A 58 -1.64 16.62 -2.74
N VAL A 59 -2.95 16.78 -2.56
CA VAL A 59 -3.62 18.09 -2.59
C VAL A 59 -3.65 18.74 -1.21
N ALA A 60 -3.94 17.97 -0.17
CA ALA A 60 -4.26 18.49 1.16
C ALA A 60 -3.39 17.90 2.28
N GLY A 61 -2.43 17.02 1.99
CA GLY A 61 -1.75 16.22 3.01
C GLY A 61 -1.07 17.03 4.10
N ALA A 62 -0.31 18.07 3.74
CA ALA A 62 0.34 18.94 4.73
C ALA A 62 -0.69 19.67 5.63
N SER A 63 -1.79 20.16 5.04
CA SER A 63 -2.86 20.84 5.75
C SER A 63 -3.67 19.90 6.65
N ILE A 64 -3.95 18.68 6.20
CA ILE A 64 -4.63 17.66 7.00
C ILE A 64 -3.78 17.35 8.23
N LEU A 65 -2.49 17.08 8.03
CA LEU A 65 -1.57 16.77 9.12
C LEU A 65 -1.46 17.92 10.13
N SER A 66 -1.35 19.16 9.65
CA SER A 66 -1.23 20.33 10.53
C SER A 66 -2.49 20.60 11.35
N VAL A 67 -3.70 20.39 10.78
CA VAL A 67 -4.98 20.54 11.50
C VAL A 67 -5.07 19.56 12.68
N PHE A 68 -4.58 18.33 12.51
CA PHE A 68 -4.53 17.35 13.59
C PHE A 68 -3.31 17.48 14.51
N GLY A 69 -2.38 18.39 14.21
CA GLY A 69 -1.10 18.51 14.93
C GLY A 69 -0.19 17.29 14.76
N ILE A 70 -0.35 16.53 13.68
CA ILE A 70 0.40 15.31 13.40
C ILE A 70 1.58 15.63 12.48
N THR A 71 2.79 15.26 12.89
CA THR A 71 3.97 15.42 12.06
C THR A 71 4.13 14.23 11.08
N LEU A 72 4.77 14.46 9.94
CA LEU A 72 5.12 13.38 9.00
C LEU A 72 5.89 12.23 9.67
N PRO A 73 6.90 12.49 10.52
CA PRO A 73 7.56 11.45 11.32
C PRO A 73 6.62 10.64 12.19
N ALA A 74 5.68 11.28 12.92
CA ALA A 74 4.70 10.56 13.74
C ALA A 74 3.79 9.66 12.90
N PHE A 75 3.36 10.14 11.73
CA PHE A 75 2.56 9.34 10.79
C PHE A 75 3.34 8.11 10.29
N ARG A 76 4.65 8.25 10.01
CA ARG A 76 5.52 7.13 9.64
C ARG A 76 5.61 6.07 10.71
N VAL A 77 5.77 6.46 11.98
CA VAL A 77 5.80 5.53 13.12
C VAL A 77 4.48 4.77 13.24
N ALA A 78 3.34 5.46 13.19
CA ALA A 78 2.02 4.83 13.28
C ALA A 78 1.77 3.83 12.12
N GLY A 79 2.10 4.23 10.88
CA GLY A 79 2.00 3.35 9.72
C GLY A 79 2.93 2.14 9.81
N GLY A 80 4.13 2.32 10.36
CA GLY A 80 5.06 1.23 10.65
C GLY A 80 4.48 0.22 11.64
N PHE A 81 3.87 0.65 12.75
CA PHE A 81 3.19 -0.28 13.66
C PHE A 81 2.05 -1.05 13.02
N LEU A 82 1.25 -0.40 12.16
CA LEU A 82 0.17 -1.05 11.44
C LEU A 82 0.70 -2.14 10.49
N LEU A 83 1.76 -1.84 9.73
CA LEU A 83 2.46 -2.78 8.87
C LEU A 83 3.06 -3.95 9.66
N PHE A 84 3.64 -3.68 10.83
CA PHE A 84 4.20 -4.71 11.70
C PHE A 84 3.10 -5.67 12.20
N PHE A 85 1.93 -5.14 12.56
CA PHE A 85 0.79 -5.96 12.97
C PHE A 85 0.31 -6.88 11.84
N ILE A 86 0.19 -6.35 10.61
CA ILE A 86 -0.17 -7.15 9.43
C ILE A 86 0.88 -8.24 9.16
N ALA A 87 2.15 -7.88 9.19
CA ALA A 87 3.26 -8.78 9.03
C ALA A 87 3.24 -9.91 10.08
N PHE A 88 2.96 -9.56 11.34
CA PHE A 88 2.83 -10.50 12.44
C PHE A 88 1.66 -11.47 12.19
N GLU A 89 0.49 -11.00 11.74
CA GLU A 89 -0.63 -11.88 11.37
C GLU A 89 -0.26 -12.86 10.24
N MET A 90 0.54 -12.41 9.25
CA MET A 90 1.01 -13.24 8.13
C MET A 90 1.99 -14.33 8.58
N VAL A 91 2.94 -14.01 9.47
CA VAL A 91 3.97 -14.96 9.94
C VAL A 91 3.36 -16.04 10.83
N PHE A 92 2.50 -15.63 11.76
CA PHE A 92 1.95 -16.52 12.78
C PHE A 92 0.64 -17.18 12.36
N GLU A 93 0.20 -17.00 11.11
CA GLU A 93 -1.03 -17.57 10.56
C GLU A 93 -2.25 -17.39 11.51
N ARG A 94 -2.31 -16.30 12.30
CA ARG A 94 -3.38 -16.07 13.32
C ARG A 94 -4.78 -15.91 12.73
N ARG A 95 -4.93 -16.06 11.40
CA ARG A 95 -6.22 -16.24 10.73
C ARG A 95 -6.75 -17.67 10.74
N GLN A 96 -5.99 -18.69 11.18
CA GLN A 96 -6.50 -20.07 11.24
C GLN A 96 -7.51 -20.30 12.37
N ASP A 97 -7.38 -19.67 13.55
CA ASP A 97 -8.31 -19.98 14.66
C ASP A 97 -9.73 -19.39 14.52
N ARG A 98 -9.98 -18.50 13.56
CA ARG A 98 -11.34 -18.01 13.30
C ARG A 98 -11.98 -18.56 12.03
N LYS A 99 -11.24 -19.31 11.20
CA LYS A 99 -11.75 -19.88 9.94
C LYS A 99 -11.71 -21.41 9.85
N GLU A 100 -10.99 -22.11 10.72
CA GLU A 100 -11.10 -23.58 10.78
C GLU A 100 -12.40 -24.09 11.45
N LYS A 101 -13.21 -23.20 12.04
CA LYS A 101 -14.55 -23.57 12.55
C LYS A 101 -15.70 -23.37 11.56
N ILE A 102 -15.46 -22.87 10.35
CA ILE A 102 -16.54 -22.62 9.40
C ILE A 102 -16.12 -23.10 8.01
N GLY A 103 -16.39 -24.39 7.74
CA GLY A 103 -16.50 -24.85 6.36
C GLY A 103 -17.51 -23.98 5.61
N ASP A 104 -17.23 -23.70 4.33
CA ASP A 104 -18.18 -23.12 3.38
C ASP A 104 -18.80 -21.74 3.71
N VAL A 105 -18.02 -20.77 4.21
CA VAL A 105 -18.46 -19.36 4.08
C VAL A 105 -18.00 -18.81 2.73
N ALA A 106 -18.94 -18.63 1.81
CA ALA A 106 -18.73 -17.89 0.57
C ALA A 106 -18.01 -16.56 0.86
N ILE A 107 -17.00 -16.22 0.06
CA ILE A 107 -16.30 -14.93 0.17
C ILE A 107 -17.36 -13.82 0.02
N THR A 108 -17.63 -13.08 1.10
CA THR A 108 -18.65 -12.02 1.07
C THR A 108 -18.11 -10.76 0.40
N LYS A 109 -19.00 -9.92 -0.14
CA LYS A 109 -18.64 -8.60 -0.69
C LYS A 109 -17.91 -7.74 0.35
N ASP A 110 -18.32 -7.83 1.61
CA ASP A 110 -17.69 -7.10 2.72
C ASP A 110 -16.23 -7.54 2.94
N MET A 111 -15.91 -8.82 2.77
CA MET A 111 -14.53 -9.29 2.88
C MET A 111 -13.66 -8.76 1.74
N ILE A 112 -14.19 -8.66 0.52
CA ILE A 112 -13.51 -8.03 -0.62
C ILE A 112 -13.27 -6.54 -0.35
N HIS A 113 -14.29 -5.82 0.15
CA HIS A 113 -14.16 -4.41 0.52
C HIS A 113 -13.10 -4.21 1.61
N ASN A 114 -13.16 -5.01 2.67
CA ASN A 114 -12.25 -4.90 3.79
C ASN A 114 -10.81 -5.17 3.36
N ILE A 115 -10.54 -6.24 2.60
CA ILE A 115 -9.17 -6.56 2.13
C ILE A 115 -8.63 -5.51 1.16
N ALA A 116 -9.47 -4.99 0.28
CA ALA A 116 -9.09 -3.94 -0.66
C ALA A 116 -8.73 -2.62 0.06
N ALA A 117 -9.52 -2.23 1.06
CA ALA A 117 -9.25 -1.04 1.85
C ALA A 117 -8.07 -1.23 2.81
N PHE A 118 -8.07 -2.35 3.55
CA PHE A 118 -7.07 -2.72 4.54
C PHE A 118 -6.69 -4.21 4.44
N PRO A 119 -5.41 -4.56 4.22
CA PRO A 119 -4.24 -3.69 4.25
C PRO A 119 -3.78 -3.13 2.90
N LEU A 120 -4.45 -3.47 1.77
CA LEU A 120 -3.91 -3.20 0.43
C LEU A 120 -3.85 -1.71 0.09
N ALA A 121 -5.00 -1.01 0.08
CA ALA A 121 -4.98 0.42 -0.21
C ALA A 121 -4.27 1.20 0.90
N ILE A 122 -4.58 0.89 2.16
CA ILE A 122 -3.93 1.44 3.35
C ILE A 122 -3.55 0.25 4.25
N PRO A 123 -2.31 0.08 4.71
CA PRO A 123 -1.12 0.93 4.50
C PRO A 123 -0.16 0.46 3.39
N LEU A 124 -0.49 -0.51 2.54
CA LEU A 124 0.50 -1.03 1.58
C LEU A 124 0.74 -0.11 0.37
N ILE A 125 -0.32 0.33 -0.32
CA ILE A 125 -0.20 1.27 -1.46
C ILE A 125 0.03 2.69 -0.94
N ALA A 126 -0.92 3.21 -0.16
CA ALA A 126 -0.83 4.51 0.49
C ALA A 126 -0.09 4.37 1.83
N GLY A 127 1.13 3.84 1.76
CA GLY A 127 1.96 3.60 2.92
C GLY A 127 2.63 4.86 3.45
N PRO A 128 3.22 4.79 4.65
CA PRO A 128 3.89 5.92 5.29
C PRO A 128 4.99 6.52 4.40
N GLY A 129 5.75 5.70 3.68
CA GLY A 129 6.73 6.15 2.69
C GLY A 129 6.07 6.90 1.53
N ALA A 130 5.07 6.30 0.90
CA ALA A 130 4.40 6.84 -0.29
C ALA A 130 3.66 8.15 0.02
N ILE A 131 2.95 8.21 1.15
CA ILE A 131 2.29 9.42 1.64
C ILE A 131 3.33 10.50 1.94
N SER A 132 4.43 10.16 2.65
CA SER A 132 5.45 11.16 2.96
C SER A 132 6.11 11.73 1.70
N ALA A 133 6.47 10.87 0.74
CA ALA A 133 7.04 11.29 -0.54
C ALA A 133 6.05 12.19 -1.31
N THR A 134 4.78 11.84 -1.30
CA THR A 134 3.72 12.61 -1.96
C THR A 134 3.54 13.99 -1.33
N VAL A 135 3.52 14.08 0.01
CA VAL A 135 3.43 15.36 0.71
C VAL A 135 4.67 16.22 0.46
N LEU A 136 5.87 15.62 0.49
CA LEU A 136 7.11 16.36 0.17
C LEU A 136 7.15 16.87 -1.28
N LEU A 137 6.71 16.04 -2.23
CA LEU A 137 6.62 16.44 -3.64
C LEU A 137 5.56 17.51 -3.84
N SER A 138 4.42 17.45 -3.13
CA SER A 138 3.35 18.45 -3.28
C SER A 138 3.83 19.89 -3.06
N GLY A 139 4.78 20.11 -2.15
CA GLY A 139 5.38 21.42 -1.91
C GLY A 139 6.19 21.99 -3.08
N HIS A 140 6.61 21.15 -4.03
CA HIS A 140 7.31 21.56 -5.25
C HIS A 140 6.35 21.77 -6.43
N PHE A 141 5.09 21.35 -6.30
CA PHE A 141 4.07 21.41 -7.34
C PHE A 141 3.00 22.46 -7.00
N GLU A 142 3.42 23.73 -6.93
CA GLU A 142 2.52 24.85 -6.62
C GLU A 142 1.63 25.25 -7.81
N GLY A 143 0.35 25.52 -7.49
CA GLY A 143 -0.66 25.93 -8.46
C GLY A 143 -1.43 24.76 -9.10
N PHE A 144 -2.63 25.07 -9.58
CA PHE A 144 -3.61 24.06 -10.05
C PHE A 144 -3.04 23.12 -11.13
N ALA A 145 -2.35 23.66 -12.13
CA ALA A 145 -1.78 22.86 -13.21
C ALA A 145 -0.66 21.92 -12.74
N ALA A 146 0.15 22.34 -11.77
CA ALA A 146 1.21 21.50 -11.22
C ALA A 146 0.62 20.41 -10.32
N GLN A 147 -0.33 20.74 -9.45
CA GLN A 147 -1.04 19.75 -8.64
C GLN A 147 -1.77 18.72 -9.50
N ALA A 148 -2.44 19.14 -10.57
CA ALA A 148 -3.08 18.23 -11.52
C ALA A 148 -2.06 17.28 -12.17
N ALA A 149 -0.86 17.77 -12.49
CA ALA A 149 0.22 16.93 -13.02
C ALA A 149 0.71 15.90 -12.00
N LEU A 150 0.88 16.29 -10.72
CA LEU A 150 1.25 15.36 -9.64
C LEU A 150 0.17 14.27 -9.43
N VAL A 151 -1.11 14.64 -9.41
CA VAL A 151 -2.23 13.69 -9.34
C VAL A 151 -2.25 12.77 -10.57
N GLY A 152 -1.94 13.29 -11.76
CA GLY A 152 -1.78 12.51 -12.98
C GLY A 152 -0.66 11.48 -12.88
N ILE A 153 0.50 11.86 -12.31
CA ILE A 153 1.62 10.95 -12.04
C ILE A 153 1.18 9.83 -11.08
N ILE A 154 0.50 10.18 -9.98
CA ILE A 154 -0.04 9.19 -9.04
C ILE A 154 -0.98 8.23 -9.77
N ALA A 155 -1.89 8.74 -10.61
CA ALA A 155 -2.79 7.90 -11.39
C ALA A 155 -2.03 6.89 -12.27
N ILE A 156 -0.96 7.32 -12.96
CA ILE A 156 -0.13 6.44 -13.79
C ILE A 156 0.53 5.35 -12.93
N CYS A 157 1.13 5.71 -11.79
CA CYS A 157 1.74 4.74 -10.88
C CYS A 157 0.72 3.72 -10.38
N LEU A 158 -0.49 4.15 -10.03
CA LEU A 158 -1.56 3.27 -9.55
C LEU A 158 -2.11 2.35 -10.65
N VAL A 159 -2.14 2.82 -11.90
CA VAL A 159 -2.44 1.97 -13.07
C VAL A 159 -1.36 0.91 -13.25
N LEU A 160 -0.09 1.25 -13.08
CA LEU A 160 1.00 0.27 -13.12
C LEU A 160 0.87 -0.76 -11.98
N THR A 161 0.54 -0.32 -10.76
CA THR A 161 0.24 -1.22 -9.64
C THR A 161 -0.93 -2.15 -9.92
N PHE A 162 -2.01 -1.61 -10.48
CA PHE A 162 -3.15 -2.42 -10.91
C PHE A 162 -2.74 -3.49 -11.92
N LEU A 163 -1.97 -3.12 -12.95
CA LEU A 163 -1.47 -4.06 -13.95
C LEU A 163 -0.62 -5.15 -13.31
N VAL A 164 0.25 -4.79 -12.37
CA VAL A 164 1.07 -5.76 -11.63
C VAL A 164 0.20 -6.73 -10.83
N PHE A 165 -0.88 -6.28 -10.18
CA PHE A 165 -1.82 -7.20 -9.51
C PHE A 165 -2.53 -8.15 -10.47
N VAL A 166 -2.94 -7.66 -11.63
CA VAL A 166 -3.53 -8.50 -12.69
C VAL A 166 -2.52 -9.53 -13.21
N LEU A 167 -1.26 -9.15 -13.34
CA LEU A 167 -0.19 -10.06 -13.74
C LEU A 167 0.16 -11.07 -12.63
N ALA A 168 0.15 -10.64 -11.36
CA ALA A 168 0.40 -11.50 -10.21
C ALA A 168 -0.61 -12.66 -10.14
N GLU A 169 -1.87 -12.41 -10.52
CA GLU A 169 -2.90 -13.45 -10.64
C GLU A 169 -2.47 -14.61 -11.56
N ARG A 170 -1.75 -14.32 -12.65
CA ARG A 170 -1.23 -15.36 -13.56
C ARG A 170 -0.13 -16.20 -12.91
N ILE A 171 0.67 -15.59 -12.04
CA ILE A 171 1.78 -16.23 -11.32
C ILE A 171 1.24 -17.17 -10.22
N ASP A 172 0.10 -16.85 -9.60
CA ASP A 172 -0.52 -17.66 -8.53
C ASP A 172 -0.77 -19.12 -8.94
N ARG A 173 -1.07 -19.38 -10.22
CA ARG A 173 -1.30 -20.74 -10.75
C ARG A 173 -0.06 -21.64 -10.65
N ILE A 174 1.14 -21.07 -10.57
CA ILE A 174 2.40 -21.80 -10.53
C ILE A 174 2.79 -22.16 -9.09
N LEU A 175 2.35 -21.38 -8.09
CA LEU A 175 2.81 -21.46 -6.70
C LEU A 175 2.23 -22.64 -5.89
N GLY A 176 1.11 -23.24 -6.30
CA GLY A 176 0.47 -24.33 -5.54
C GLY A 176 0.01 -23.94 -4.13
N GLN A 177 -0.53 -24.86 -3.32
CA GLN A 177 -0.95 -24.55 -1.94
C GLN A 177 0.24 -24.37 -0.99
N THR A 178 1.25 -25.24 -1.09
CA THR A 178 2.46 -25.22 -0.24
C THR A 178 3.32 -23.98 -0.50
N GLY A 179 3.57 -23.64 -1.77
CA GLY A 179 4.34 -22.46 -2.13
C GLY A 179 3.67 -21.16 -1.68
N ARG A 180 2.32 -21.11 -1.69
CA ARG A 180 1.57 -19.97 -1.15
C ARG A 180 1.77 -19.77 0.36
N SER A 181 1.77 -20.84 1.16
CA SER A 181 2.00 -20.70 2.61
C SER A 181 3.44 -20.26 2.91
N ILE A 182 4.44 -20.85 2.23
CA ILE A 182 5.84 -20.45 2.38
C ILE A 182 6.03 -18.98 1.99
N LEU A 183 5.50 -18.58 0.82
CA LEU A 183 5.58 -17.21 0.33
C LEU A 183 4.94 -16.22 1.31
N THR A 184 3.76 -16.55 1.84
CA THR A 184 3.07 -15.69 2.83
C THR A 184 3.93 -15.48 4.07
N ARG A 185 4.56 -16.53 4.59
CA ARG A 185 5.44 -16.44 5.77
C ARG A 185 6.70 -15.62 5.50
N LEU A 186 7.35 -15.86 4.36
CA LEU A 186 8.53 -15.11 3.95
C LEU A 186 8.23 -13.62 3.76
N LEU A 187 7.12 -13.29 3.11
CA LEU A 187 6.68 -11.91 2.94
C LEU A 187 6.29 -11.26 4.25
N GLY A 188 5.67 -12.01 5.17
CA GLY A 188 5.40 -11.52 6.53
C GLY A 188 6.69 -11.11 7.23
N VAL A 189 7.76 -11.91 7.15
CA VAL A 189 9.06 -11.54 7.72
C VAL A 189 9.65 -10.29 7.06
N ILE A 190 9.59 -10.19 5.73
CA ILE A 190 10.07 -9.02 4.98
C ILE A 190 9.27 -7.76 5.37
N LEU A 191 7.94 -7.87 5.43
CA LEU A 191 7.05 -6.77 5.79
C LEU A 191 7.29 -6.31 7.23
N ALA A 192 7.57 -7.24 8.16
CA ALA A 192 7.94 -6.91 9.53
C ALA A 192 9.25 -6.12 9.57
N ALA A 193 10.24 -6.50 8.78
CA ALA A 193 11.51 -5.77 8.68
C ALA A 193 11.30 -4.34 8.13
N LEU A 194 10.52 -4.19 7.06
CA LEU A 194 10.18 -2.88 6.49
C LEU A 194 9.39 -2.02 7.49
N ALA A 195 8.47 -2.62 8.22
CA ALA A 195 7.71 -1.95 9.27
C ALA A 195 8.61 -1.41 10.38
N VAL A 196 9.56 -2.22 10.87
CA VAL A 196 10.58 -1.79 11.84
C VAL A 196 11.42 -0.64 11.28
N GLN A 197 11.80 -0.70 10.01
CA GLN A 197 12.55 0.38 9.36
C GLN A 197 11.75 1.69 9.33
N PHE A 198 10.46 1.66 8.96
CA PHE A 198 9.62 2.86 9.00
C PHE A 198 9.44 3.43 10.41
N VAL A 199 9.33 2.57 11.43
CA VAL A 199 9.31 3.00 12.84
C VAL A 199 10.64 3.65 13.21
N ALA A 200 11.77 3.02 12.88
CA ALA A 200 13.09 3.54 13.21
C ALA A 200 13.37 4.90 12.53
N ASP A 201 13.05 5.03 11.24
CA ASP A 201 13.21 6.27 10.48
C ASP A 201 12.30 7.38 11.02
N GLY A 202 11.06 7.03 11.38
CA GLY A 202 10.12 7.96 12.01
C GLY A 202 10.60 8.43 13.38
N VAL A 203 11.07 7.52 14.24
CA VAL A 203 11.61 7.86 15.57
C VAL A 203 12.87 8.72 15.46
N ARG A 204 13.80 8.39 14.56
CA ARG A 204 14.99 9.22 14.30
C ARG A 204 14.61 10.64 13.88
N ALA A 205 13.64 10.77 12.97
CA ALA A 205 13.17 12.07 12.53
C ALA A 205 12.42 12.84 13.63
N LEU A 206 11.71 12.16 14.53
CA LEU A 206 11.08 12.79 15.71
C LEU A 206 12.09 13.33 16.71
N MET A 207 13.19 12.61 16.95
CA MET A 207 14.24 13.05 17.87
C MET A 207 15.10 14.20 17.31
N ALA A 208 15.12 14.37 15.99
CA ALA A 208 15.87 15.41 15.31
C ALA A 208 15.06 16.71 15.07
N ALA A 209 13.75 16.68 15.35
CA ALA A 209 12.82 17.80 15.20
C ALA A 209 12.64 18.56 16.52
#